data_AF-A0A1V5B9L7-F1
#
_entry.id   AF-A0A1V5B9L7-F1
#
_cell.length_a   1.000
_cell.length_b   1.000
_cell.length_c   1.000
_cell.angle_alpha   90.00
_cell.angle_beta   90.00
_cell.angle_gamma   90.00
#
_symmetry.space_group_name_H-M   'P 1'
#
loop_
_entity.id
_entity.type
_entity.pdbx_description
1 polymer ?
#
loop_
_entity_poly.entity_id
_entity_poly.type
_entity_poly.pdbx_seq_one_letter_code
_entity_poly.pdbx_strand_id
1 'polypeptide(L)'
;MLQAAHRSSIEIKDSYDFYVLALKEFNKENLSEAYLYCDRARYELTSAINDAKIKIKGSRFHSLRTISYFFKLYGLYAVIFASLAVVLFSFLITRFSEASILGVPLWSSFFAGLGSSAQILTGIADDLRRYGMASRYKRLWYMALPLLAMVFGYMAYLFVGSGFIAINGSTDSQAFSIMFTCFLTGFLTKWLIGRLSRMSRDI
;
A
#
# COMPACT_ATOMS: atom_id res chain seq x y z
N MET A 1 -9.01 7.98 -11.51
CA MET A 1 -8.22 9.22 -11.78
C MET A 1 -9.01 10.49 -11.44
N LEU A 2 -10.23 10.67 -11.96
CA LEU A 2 -11.12 11.83 -11.66
C LEU A 2 -11.29 12.10 -10.16
N GLN A 3 -11.66 11.09 -9.38
CA GLN A 3 -11.79 11.23 -7.91
C GLN A 3 -10.45 11.57 -7.21
N ALA A 4 -9.29 11.36 -7.85
CA ALA A 4 -7.99 11.76 -7.31
C ALA A 4 -7.76 13.25 -7.57
N ALA A 5 -8.04 13.69 -8.80
CA ALA A 5 -7.93 15.07 -9.24
C ALA A 5 -8.86 16.00 -8.45
N HIS A 6 -10.12 15.60 -8.24
CA HIS A 6 -11.06 16.37 -7.42
C HIS A 6 -10.57 16.55 -5.97
N ARG A 7 -10.08 15.47 -5.33
CA ARG A 7 -9.53 15.52 -3.96
C ARG A 7 -8.17 16.22 -3.86
N SER A 8 -7.53 16.55 -4.97
CA SER A 8 -6.37 17.44 -5.01
C SER A 8 -6.77 18.88 -5.34
N SER A 9 -8.06 19.23 -5.25
CA SER A 9 -8.59 20.57 -5.57
C SER A 9 -8.24 21.03 -6.99
N ILE A 10 -8.17 20.07 -7.92
CA ILE A 10 -8.09 20.34 -9.36
C ILE A 10 -9.54 20.40 -9.84
N GLU A 11 -9.88 21.48 -10.53
CA GLU A 11 -11.20 21.66 -11.13
C GLU A 11 -11.33 20.65 -12.30
N ILE A 12 -12.35 19.79 -12.24
CA ILE A 12 -12.54 18.68 -13.18
C ILE A 12 -13.99 18.56 -13.68
N LYS A 13 -14.77 19.63 -13.54
CA LYS A 13 -16.22 19.61 -13.82
C LYS A 13 -16.50 19.11 -15.23
N ASP A 14 -15.85 19.71 -16.22
CA ASP A 14 -16.04 19.36 -17.63
C ASP A 14 -15.61 17.93 -17.95
N SER A 15 -14.47 17.50 -17.39
CA SER A 15 -13.98 16.13 -17.54
C SER A 15 -14.92 15.08 -16.90
N TYR A 16 -15.56 15.42 -15.77
CA TYR A 16 -16.54 14.55 -15.13
C TYR A 16 -17.83 14.45 -15.94
N ASP A 17 -18.31 15.56 -16.48
CA ASP A 17 -19.54 15.61 -17.27
C ASP A 17 -19.41 14.78 -18.56
N PHE A 18 -18.27 14.89 -19.27
CA PHE A 18 -17.98 14.03 -20.43
C PHE A 18 -17.86 12.55 -20.06
N TYR A 19 -17.35 12.22 -18.88
CA TYR A 19 -17.28 10.83 -18.41
C TYR A 19 -18.68 10.25 -18.13
N VAL A 20 -19.58 11.05 -17.55
CA VAL A 20 -20.98 10.63 -17.32
C VAL A 20 -21.72 10.44 -18.65
N LEU A 21 -21.48 11.32 -19.64
CA LEU A 21 -22.04 11.17 -20.99
C LEU A 21 -21.55 9.88 -21.66
N ALA A 22 -20.26 9.57 -21.57
CA ALA A 22 -19.71 8.32 -22.08
C ALA A 22 -20.38 7.08 -21.46
N LEU A 23 -20.67 7.13 -20.15
CA LEU A 23 -21.33 6.04 -19.42
C LEU A 23 -22.79 5.86 -19.85
N LYS A 24 -23.49 6.96 -20.15
CA LYS A 24 -24.85 6.94 -20.69
C LYS A 24 -24.89 6.33 -22.10
N GLU A 25 -23.95 6.71 -22.97
CA GLU A 25 -23.88 6.16 -24.34
C GLU A 25 -23.42 4.70 -24.36
N PHE A 26 -22.54 4.31 -23.43
CA PHE A 26 -22.16 2.91 -23.24
C PHE A 26 -23.35 2.03 -22.86
N ASN A 27 -24.22 2.51 -21.96
CA ASN A 27 -25.45 1.80 -21.57
C ASN A 27 -26.48 1.71 -22.69
N LYS A 28 -26.39 2.55 -23.72
CA LYS A 28 -27.23 2.49 -24.93
C LYS A 28 -26.61 1.62 -26.04
N GLU A 29 -25.52 0.91 -25.75
CA GLU A 29 -24.74 0.08 -26.69
C GLU A 29 -24.07 0.87 -27.84
N ASN A 30 -24.06 2.21 -27.77
CA ASN A 30 -23.39 3.04 -28.77
C ASN A 30 -21.90 3.21 -28.45
N LEU A 31 -21.12 2.17 -28.76
CA LEU A 31 -19.72 2.05 -28.36
C LEU A 31 -18.82 3.14 -28.96
N SER A 32 -19.04 3.56 -30.20
CA SER A 32 -18.20 4.55 -30.89
C SER A 32 -18.24 5.91 -30.20
N GLU A 33 -19.44 6.39 -29.87
CA GLU A 33 -19.64 7.65 -29.15
C GLU A 33 -19.15 7.56 -27.70
N ALA A 34 -19.38 6.42 -27.03
CA ALA A 34 -18.87 6.19 -25.68
C ALA A 34 -17.34 6.30 -25.61
N TYR A 35 -16.62 5.75 -26.60
CA TYR A 35 -15.16 5.88 -26.69
C TYR A 35 -14.73 7.32 -26.94
N LEU A 36 -15.41 8.04 -27.84
CA LEU A 36 -15.10 9.44 -28.16
C LEU A 36 -15.28 10.36 -26.94
N TYR A 37 -16.37 10.20 -26.19
CA TYR A 37 -16.60 10.96 -24.96
C TYR A 37 -15.60 10.58 -23.85
N CYS A 38 -15.20 9.31 -23.75
CA CYS A 38 -14.14 8.90 -22.83
C CYS A 38 -12.79 9.54 -23.15
N ASP A 39 -12.42 9.62 -24.43
CA ASP A 39 -11.16 10.23 -24.84
C ASP A 39 -11.16 11.74 -24.61
N ARG A 40 -12.30 12.39 -24.89
CA ARG A 40 -12.50 13.81 -24.57
C ARG A 40 -12.43 14.08 -23.06
N ALA A 41 -13.05 13.23 -22.24
CA ALA A 41 -12.95 13.33 -20.78
C ALA A 41 -11.48 13.24 -20.30
N ARG A 42 -10.67 12.37 -20.91
CA ARG A 42 -9.24 12.25 -20.61
C ARG A 42 -8.43 13.47 -21.06
N TYR A 43 -8.75 14.02 -22.22
CA TYR A 43 -8.11 15.24 -22.73
C TYR A 43 -8.34 16.42 -21.77
N GLU A 44 -9.60 16.66 -21.39
CA GLU A 44 -9.96 17.74 -20.45
C GLU A 44 -9.31 17.54 -19.08
N LEU A 45 -9.23 16.29 -18.58
CA LEU A 45 -8.52 16.00 -17.35
C LEU A 45 -7.03 16.38 -17.43
N THR A 46 -6.40 16.07 -18.56
CA THR A 46 -4.98 16.35 -18.79
C THR A 46 -4.71 17.84 -18.94
N SER A 47 -5.63 18.56 -19.59
CA SER A 47 -5.64 20.01 -19.67
C SER A 47 -5.73 20.65 -18.29
N ALA A 48 -6.72 20.28 -17.49
CA ALA A 48 -6.91 20.79 -16.12
C ALA A 48 -5.70 20.52 -15.21
N ILE A 49 -5.05 19.35 -15.35
CA ILE A 49 -3.81 19.03 -14.62
C ILE A 49 -2.65 19.93 -15.04
N ASN A 50 -2.55 20.25 -16.34
CA ASN A 50 -1.52 21.14 -16.87
C ASN A 50 -1.73 22.60 -16.49
N ASP A 51 -2.98 23.05 -16.43
CA ASP A 51 -3.34 24.41 -16.01
C ASP A 51 -3.16 24.60 -14.51
N ALA A 52 -3.29 23.54 -13.71
CA ALA A 52 -2.97 23.56 -12.29
C ALA A 52 -1.47 23.77 -11.98
N LYS A 53 -0.56 23.82 -12.98
CA LYS A 53 0.88 24.10 -12.78
C LYS A 53 1.10 25.61 -12.64
N ILE A 54 1.86 26.03 -11.62
CA ILE A 54 2.15 27.45 -11.38
C ILE A 54 3.24 27.90 -12.37
N LYS A 55 2.97 28.95 -13.14
CA LYS A 55 3.98 29.60 -14.00
C LYS A 55 4.70 30.69 -13.20
N ILE A 56 5.99 30.53 -12.93
CA ILE A 56 6.87 31.60 -12.41
C ILE A 56 7.98 31.80 -13.42
N LYS A 57 8.11 33.03 -13.96
CA LYS A 57 9.19 33.46 -14.89
C LYS A 57 9.48 32.45 -16.01
N GLY A 58 8.46 32.04 -16.77
CA GLY A 58 8.62 31.15 -17.94
C GLY A 58 8.84 29.66 -17.62
N SER A 59 9.10 29.31 -16.35
CA SER A 59 9.17 27.93 -15.88
C SER A 59 7.81 27.45 -15.36
N ARG A 60 7.37 26.27 -15.80
CA ARG A 60 6.16 25.60 -15.28
C ARG A 60 6.54 24.77 -14.05
N PHE A 61 6.31 25.31 -12.86
CA PHE A 61 6.49 24.55 -11.62
C PHE A 61 5.23 23.76 -11.28
N HIS A 62 5.41 22.53 -10.80
CA HIS A 62 4.30 21.72 -10.31
C HIS A 62 3.72 22.36 -9.04
N SER A 63 2.42 22.70 -9.06
CA SER A 63 1.72 23.16 -7.86
C SER A 63 1.69 22.07 -6.80
N LEU A 64 1.59 22.46 -5.53
CA LEU A 64 1.35 21.54 -4.40
C LEU A 64 0.16 20.60 -4.66
N ARG A 65 -0.85 21.09 -5.40
CA ARG A 65 -2.01 20.30 -5.83
C ARG A 65 -1.64 19.20 -6.81
N THR A 66 -0.82 19.51 -7.81
CA THR A 66 -0.29 18.56 -8.79
C THR A 66 0.59 17.52 -8.11
N ILE A 67 1.46 17.93 -7.18
CA ILE A 67 2.29 17.01 -6.39
C ILE A 67 1.42 16.07 -5.55
N SER A 68 0.40 16.59 -4.85
CA SER A 68 -0.55 15.76 -4.11
C SER A 68 -1.29 14.76 -5.00
N TYR A 69 -1.66 15.17 -6.22
CA TYR A 69 -2.25 14.29 -7.23
C TYR A 69 -1.30 13.16 -7.63
N PHE A 70 -0.05 13.47 -7.98
CA PHE A 70 0.98 12.48 -8.32
C PHE A 70 1.21 11.50 -7.18
N PHE A 71 1.37 11.99 -5.95
CA PHE A 71 1.58 11.14 -4.78
C PHE A 71 0.38 10.21 -4.50
N LYS A 72 -0.86 10.68 -4.75
CA LYS A 72 -2.08 9.87 -4.61
C LYS A 72 -2.24 8.87 -5.76
N LEU A 73 -1.81 9.22 -6.98
CA LEU A 73 -1.95 8.37 -8.17
C LEU A 73 -0.98 7.18 -8.11
N TYR A 74 0.29 7.45 -7.80
CA TYR A 74 1.35 6.45 -7.78
C TYR A 74 1.55 5.78 -6.42
N GLY A 75 0.83 6.24 -5.39
CA GLY A 75 0.95 5.67 -4.05
C GLY A 75 2.27 5.98 -3.34
N LEU A 76 2.98 7.05 -3.74
CA LEU A 76 4.27 7.45 -3.13
C LEU A 76 4.19 7.60 -1.62
N TYR A 77 3.04 8.03 -1.09
CA TYR A 77 2.85 8.12 0.36
C TYR A 77 3.02 6.78 1.08
N ALA A 78 2.56 5.68 0.47
CA ALA A 78 2.70 4.36 1.05
C ALA A 78 4.13 3.83 0.88
N VAL A 79 4.83 4.22 -0.20
CA VAL A 79 6.27 3.93 -0.38
C VAL A 79 7.11 4.63 0.69
N ILE A 80 6.88 5.93 0.90
CA ILE A 80 7.58 6.71 1.94
C ILE A 80 7.28 6.16 3.33
N PHE A 81 6.02 5.78 3.59
CA PHE A 81 5.66 5.18 4.86
C PHE A 81 6.36 3.83 5.07
N ALA A 82 6.37 2.96 4.06
CA ALA A 82 7.04 1.67 4.14
C ALA A 82 8.56 1.80 4.28
N SER A 83 9.20 2.75 3.59
CA SER A 83 10.63 3.00 3.75
C SER A 83 10.98 3.53 5.14
N LEU A 84 10.19 4.46 5.68
CA LEU A 84 10.33 4.92 7.06
C LEU A 84 10.11 3.78 8.08
N ALA A 85 9.13 2.92 7.84
CA ALA A 85 8.88 1.76 8.69
C ALA A 85 10.07 0.78 8.66
N VAL A 86 10.68 0.52 7.50
CA VAL A 86 11.89 -0.31 7.38
C VAL A 86 13.04 0.29 8.19
N VAL A 87 13.27 1.59 8.10
CA VAL A 87 14.31 2.27 8.88
C VAL A 87 14.03 2.15 10.38
N LEU A 88 12.78 2.40 10.79
CA LEU A 88 12.35 2.34 12.18
C LEU A 88 12.49 0.92 12.76
N PHE A 89 12.00 -0.11 12.06
CA PHE A 89 12.12 -1.49 12.54
C PHE A 89 13.56 -1.98 12.54
N SER A 90 14.36 -1.61 11.53
CA SER A 90 15.80 -1.90 11.52
C SER A 90 16.50 -1.29 12.73
N PHE A 91 16.18 -0.04 13.06
CA PHE A 91 16.71 0.64 14.25
C PHE A 91 16.25 -0.04 15.56
N LEU A 92 14.98 -0.45 15.65
CA LEU A 92 14.47 -1.15 16.83
C LEU A 92 15.14 -2.51 17.03
N ILE A 93 15.40 -3.25 15.96
CA ILE A 93 16.09 -4.54 16.02
C ILE A 93 17.52 -4.38 16.53
N THR A 94 18.27 -3.38 16.06
CA THR A 94 19.65 -3.17 16.49
C THR A 94 19.74 -2.64 17.93
N ARG A 95 18.75 -1.85 18.37
CA ARG A 95 18.79 -1.23 19.70
C ARG A 95 18.18 -2.10 20.81
N PHE A 96 17.18 -2.91 20.49
CA PHE A 96 16.41 -3.70 21.46
C PHE A 96 16.47 -5.21 21.18
N SER A 97 17.59 -5.70 20.62
CA SER A 97 17.79 -7.11 20.29
C SER A 97 17.69 -8.03 21.52
N GLU A 98 18.20 -7.59 22.67
CA GLU A 98 18.25 -8.37 23.91
C GLU A 98 17.00 -8.22 24.78
N ALA A 99 16.13 -7.26 24.47
CA ALA A 99 14.94 -6.99 25.25
C ALA A 99 13.89 -8.09 25.02
N SER A 100 13.35 -8.63 26.11
CA SER A 100 12.31 -9.66 26.08
C SER A 100 11.13 -9.26 26.97
N ILE A 101 9.93 -9.65 26.53
CA ILE A 101 8.69 -9.51 27.30
C ILE A 101 8.14 -10.92 27.47
N LEU A 102 7.88 -11.35 28.72
CA LEU A 102 7.36 -12.68 29.04
C LEU A 102 8.17 -13.83 28.40
N GLY A 103 9.49 -13.69 28.33
CA GLY A 103 10.39 -14.68 27.73
C GLY A 103 10.42 -14.70 26.20
N VAL A 104 9.67 -13.82 25.53
CA VAL A 104 9.67 -13.65 24.06
C VAL A 104 10.57 -12.46 23.70
N PRO A 105 11.58 -12.63 22.83
CA PRO A 105 12.43 -11.54 22.43
C PRO A 105 11.68 -10.60 21.47
N LEU A 106 11.83 -9.29 21.70
CA LEU A 106 11.10 -8.25 20.96
C LEU A 106 11.48 -8.19 19.48
N TRP A 107 12.68 -8.65 19.12
CA TRP A 107 13.09 -8.73 17.72
C TRP A 107 12.10 -9.53 16.87
N SER A 108 11.44 -10.55 17.42
CA SER A 108 10.44 -11.36 16.69
C SER A 108 9.30 -10.51 16.12
N SER A 109 8.80 -9.59 16.93
CA SER A 109 7.73 -8.66 16.54
C SER A 109 8.22 -7.64 15.52
N PHE A 110 9.46 -7.16 15.66
CA PHE A 110 10.05 -6.20 14.74
C PHE A 110 10.36 -6.82 13.37
N PHE A 111 10.82 -8.07 13.32
CA PHE A 111 11.02 -8.82 12.06
C PHE A 111 9.69 -9.04 11.32
N ALA A 112 8.59 -9.29 12.03
CA ALA A 112 7.26 -9.31 11.41
C ALA A 112 6.82 -7.93 10.90
N GLY A 113 7.14 -6.86 11.64
CA GLY A 113 6.99 -5.48 11.17
C GLY A 113 7.74 -5.20 9.86
N LEU A 114 8.99 -5.68 9.73
CA LEU A 114 9.77 -5.61 8.49
C LEU A 114 9.10 -6.40 7.35
N GLY A 115 8.64 -7.63 7.62
CA GLY A 115 7.95 -8.46 6.63
C GLY A 115 6.70 -7.78 6.07
N SER A 116 5.91 -7.16 6.93
CA SER A 116 4.72 -6.40 6.50
C SER A 116 5.08 -5.15 5.68
N SER A 117 6.18 -4.47 6.02
CA SER A 117 6.66 -3.29 5.29
C SER A 117 7.13 -3.67 3.88
N ALA A 118 7.81 -4.80 3.75
CA ALA A 118 8.16 -5.39 2.45
C ALA A 118 6.89 -5.75 1.65
N GLN A 119 5.86 -6.30 2.30
CA GLN A 119 4.58 -6.60 1.64
C GLN A 119 3.86 -5.33 1.12
N ILE A 120 3.97 -4.20 1.83
CA ILE A 120 3.39 -2.93 1.38
C ILE A 120 4.08 -2.49 0.09
N LEU A 121 5.42 -2.56 0.04
CA LEU A 121 6.20 -2.18 -1.15
C LEU A 121 5.89 -3.08 -2.35
N THR A 122 5.87 -4.40 -2.17
CA THR A 122 5.53 -5.34 -3.25
C THR A 122 4.09 -5.13 -3.72
N GLY A 123 3.16 -4.88 -2.79
CA GLY A 123 1.76 -4.60 -3.13
C GLY A 123 1.55 -3.31 -3.92
N ILE A 124 2.38 -2.29 -3.72
CA ILE A 124 2.35 -1.05 -4.51
C ILE A 124 2.97 -1.29 -5.89
N ALA A 125 4.08 -2.02 -5.96
CA ALA A 125 4.75 -2.35 -7.22
C ALA A 125 3.83 -3.18 -8.13
N ASP A 126 3.12 -4.17 -7.58
CA ASP A 126 2.14 -4.99 -8.31
C ASP A 126 0.93 -4.17 -8.78
N ASP A 127 0.39 -3.28 -7.93
CA ASP A 127 -0.72 -2.41 -8.32
C ASP A 127 -0.31 -1.46 -9.46
N LEU A 128 0.92 -0.93 -9.40
CA LEU A 128 1.46 -0.07 -10.44
C LEU A 128 1.69 -0.84 -11.75
N ARG A 129 2.22 -2.06 -11.68
CA ARG A 129 2.43 -2.93 -12.85
C ARG A 129 1.12 -3.35 -13.52
N ARG A 130 0.08 -3.67 -12.74
CA ARG A 130 -1.19 -4.20 -13.27
C ARG A 130 -2.15 -3.11 -13.72
N TYR A 131 -2.24 -2.01 -12.98
CA TYR A 131 -3.29 -0.99 -13.17
C TYR A 131 -2.75 0.39 -13.52
N GLY A 132 -1.43 0.59 -13.50
CA GLY A 132 -0.82 1.91 -13.74
C GLY A 132 -1.11 2.95 -12.63
N MET A 133 -1.78 2.55 -11.54
CA MET A 133 -2.10 3.42 -10.40
C MET A 133 -2.27 2.61 -9.12
N ALA A 134 -1.95 3.22 -7.97
CA ALA A 134 -2.08 2.60 -6.67
C ALA A 134 -3.56 2.55 -6.21
N SER A 135 -4.02 1.38 -5.74
CA SER A 135 -5.39 1.22 -5.25
C SER A 135 -5.61 1.96 -3.92
N ARG A 136 -6.62 2.84 -3.88
CA ARG A 136 -6.85 3.79 -2.79
C ARG A 136 -7.31 3.14 -1.48
N TYR A 137 -8.04 2.03 -1.55
CA TYR A 137 -8.60 1.34 -0.37
C TYR A 137 -7.52 0.75 0.55
N LYS A 138 -6.34 0.43 0.01
CA LYS A 138 -5.27 -0.20 0.78
C LYS A 138 -4.52 0.77 1.71
N ARG A 139 -4.71 2.09 1.56
CA ARG A 139 -3.87 3.11 2.22
C ARG A 139 -4.06 3.22 3.73
N LEU A 140 -5.31 3.12 4.22
CA LEU A 140 -5.59 3.06 5.66
C LEU A 140 -5.03 1.78 6.27
N TRP A 141 -5.22 0.66 5.57
CA TRP A 141 -4.69 -0.63 5.99
C TRP A 141 -3.16 -0.66 6.03
N TYR A 142 -2.47 0.08 5.17
CA TYR A 142 -1.00 0.16 5.19
C TYR A 142 -0.42 0.77 6.46
N MET A 143 -1.17 1.62 7.20
CA MET A 143 -0.73 2.12 8.50
C MET A 143 -0.94 1.11 9.63
N ALA A 144 -2.06 0.37 9.59
CA ALA A 144 -2.39 -0.62 10.62
C ALA A 144 -1.64 -1.95 10.45
N LEU A 145 -1.26 -2.30 9.22
CA LEU A 145 -0.65 -3.59 8.89
C LEU A 145 0.65 -3.86 9.66
N PRO A 146 1.60 -2.92 9.80
CA PRO A 146 2.81 -3.17 10.57
C PRO A 146 2.59 -3.40 12.06
N LEU A 147 1.60 -2.71 12.65
CA LEU A 147 1.23 -2.90 14.06
C LEU A 147 0.57 -4.26 14.29
N LEU A 148 -0.34 -4.66 13.38
CA LEU A 148 -0.94 -5.99 13.44
C LEU A 148 0.10 -7.09 13.21
N ALA A 149 1.02 -6.88 12.28
CA ALA A 149 2.09 -7.81 11.99
C ALA A 149 3.01 -8.05 13.19
N MET A 150 3.28 -7.02 14.02
CA MET A 150 4.01 -7.21 15.27
C MET A 150 3.34 -8.22 16.20
N VAL A 151 2.01 -8.13 16.37
CA VAL A 151 1.25 -9.07 17.20
C VAL A 151 1.33 -10.48 16.63
N PHE A 152 1.16 -10.64 15.32
CA PHE A 152 1.29 -11.94 14.68
C PHE A 152 2.72 -12.50 14.76
N GLY A 153 3.75 -11.65 14.69
CA GLY A 153 5.14 -12.04 14.88
C GLY A 153 5.43 -12.54 16.29
N TYR A 154 4.90 -11.84 17.31
CA TYR A 154 4.97 -12.28 18.70
C TYR A 154 4.33 -13.66 18.90
N MET A 155 3.14 -13.85 18.34
CA MET A 155 2.45 -15.14 18.40
C MET A 155 3.20 -16.24 17.64
N ALA A 156 3.74 -15.94 16.46
CA ALA A 156 4.54 -16.89 15.69
C ALA A 156 5.78 -17.36 16.46
N TYR A 157 6.46 -16.46 17.17
CA TYR A 157 7.55 -16.83 18.04
C TYR A 157 7.10 -17.76 19.17
N LEU A 158 5.95 -17.52 19.79
CA LEU A 158 5.42 -18.44 20.79
C LEU A 158 5.13 -19.82 20.21
N PHE A 159 4.53 -19.92 19.03
CA PHE A 159 4.25 -21.22 18.40
C PHE A 159 5.52 -21.99 18.01
N VAL A 160 6.52 -21.31 17.46
CA VAL A 160 7.76 -21.96 17.00
C VAL A 160 8.75 -22.17 18.15
N GLY A 161 8.89 -21.17 19.02
CA GLY A 161 9.82 -21.16 20.15
C GLY A 161 9.39 -22.03 21.33
N SER A 162 8.09 -22.31 21.50
CA SER A 162 7.61 -23.27 22.51
C SER A 162 7.80 -24.75 22.10
N GLY A 163 8.38 -25.02 20.93
CA GLY A 163 8.63 -26.38 20.45
C GLY A 163 7.42 -27.06 19.80
N PHE A 164 6.32 -26.33 19.55
CA PHE A 164 5.15 -26.85 18.83
C PHE A 164 5.48 -27.19 17.36
N ILE A 165 6.51 -26.53 16.80
CA ILE A 165 7.09 -26.83 15.50
C ILE A 165 8.57 -27.15 15.72
N ALA A 166 8.93 -28.43 15.71
CA ALA A 166 10.31 -28.87 15.89
C ALA A 166 11.13 -28.60 14.63
N ILE A 167 12.05 -27.63 14.71
CA ILE A 167 13.02 -27.34 13.65
C ILE A 167 14.33 -28.02 14.04
N ASN A 168 14.58 -29.20 13.49
CA ASN A 168 15.83 -29.92 13.71
C ASN A 168 16.97 -29.24 12.94
N GLY A 169 17.91 -28.63 13.67
CA GLY A 169 19.08 -27.96 13.12
C GLY A 169 20.05 -27.50 14.21
N SER A 170 21.24 -27.02 13.83
CA SER A 170 22.17 -26.36 14.75
C SER A 170 21.56 -25.09 15.36
N THR A 171 22.01 -24.66 16.53
CA THR A 171 21.48 -23.49 17.27
C THR A 171 21.37 -22.23 16.38
N ASP A 172 22.36 -21.98 15.53
CA ASP A 172 22.35 -20.84 14.59
C ASP A 172 21.29 -20.99 13.48
N SER A 173 21.11 -22.21 12.97
CA SER A 173 20.09 -22.49 11.94
C SER A 173 18.67 -22.36 12.50
N GLN A 174 18.48 -22.69 13.78
CA GLN A 174 17.21 -22.56 14.47
C GLN A 174 16.85 -21.07 14.67
N ALA A 175 17.81 -20.25 15.10
CA ALA A 175 17.60 -18.81 15.27
C ALA A 175 17.22 -18.12 13.95
N PHE A 176 17.94 -18.43 12.86
CA PHE A 176 17.62 -17.92 11.53
C PHE A 176 16.23 -18.37 11.04
N SER A 177 15.87 -19.64 11.26
CA SER A 177 14.57 -20.16 10.85
C SER A 177 13.40 -19.49 11.59
N ILE A 178 13.59 -19.18 12.88
CA ILE A 178 12.59 -18.43 13.66
C ILE A 178 12.47 -16.99 13.14
N MET A 179 13.60 -16.31 12.85
CA MET A 179 13.61 -14.97 12.24
C MET A 179 12.89 -14.95 10.89
N PHE A 180 13.19 -15.93 10.03
CA PHE A 180 12.56 -16.07 8.73
C PHE A 180 11.06 -16.32 8.86
N THR A 181 10.65 -17.17 9.81
CA THR A 181 9.23 -17.43 10.06
C THR A 181 8.51 -16.19 10.53
N CYS A 182 9.07 -15.43 11.48
CA CYS A 182 8.50 -14.16 11.94
C CYS A 182 8.35 -13.15 10.79
N PHE A 183 9.38 -13.03 9.94
CA PHE A 183 9.32 -12.21 8.73
C PHE A 183 8.22 -12.66 7.76
N LEU A 184 8.12 -13.97 7.50
CA LEU A 184 7.13 -14.55 6.59
C LEU A 184 5.71 -14.33 7.13
N THR A 185 5.49 -14.52 8.44
CA THR A 185 4.22 -14.23 9.09
C THR A 185 3.85 -12.76 8.89
N GLY A 186 4.80 -11.85 9.12
CA GLY A 186 4.64 -10.43 8.83
C GLY A 186 4.24 -10.16 7.38
N PHE A 187 4.94 -10.79 6.43
CA PHE A 187 4.68 -10.67 5.00
C PHE A 187 3.34 -11.28 4.57
N LEU A 188 2.80 -12.26 5.29
CA LEU A 188 1.51 -12.89 4.97
C LEU A 188 0.32 -12.23 5.67
N THR A 189 0.56 -11.31 6.61
CA THR A 189 -0.48 -10.67 7.44
C THR A 189 -1.66 -10.13 6.65
N LYS A 190 -1.42 -9.39 5.55
CA LYS A 190 -2.52 -8.84 4.72
C LYS A 190 -3.32 -9.92 4.00
N TRP A 191 -2.67 -11.01 3.57
CA TRP A 191 -3.36 -12.13 2.92
C TRP A 191 -4.28 -12.83 3.91
N LEU A 192 -3.78 -13.07 5.14
CA LEU A 192 -4.54 -13.69 6.22
C LEU A 192 -5.78 -12.84 6.58
N ILE A 193 -5.60 -11.53 6.79
CA ILE A 193 -6.70 -10.60 7.05
C ILE A 193 -7.72 -10.60 5.90
N GLY A 194 -7.24 -10.59 4.65
CA GLY A 194 -8.10 -10.63 3.47
C GLY A 194 -8.85 -11.97 3.29
N ARG A 195 -8.35 -13.06 3.86
CA ARG A 195 -9.06 -14.35 3.87
C ARG A 195 -10.09 -14.40 5.00
N LEU A 196 -9.71 -13.97 6.20
CA LEU A 196 -10.60 -13.85 7.36
C LEU A 196 -11.81 -12.95 7.09
N SER A 197 -11.59 -11.79 6.48
CA SER A 197 -12.68 -10.86 6.13
C SER A 197 -13.65 -11.42 5.08
N ARG A 198 -13.19 -12.35 4.23
CA ARG A 198 -14.08 -13.02 3.27
C ARG A 198 -14.93 -14.08 3.96
N MET A 199 -14.31 -14.92 4.79
CA MET A 199 -15.05 -15.93 5.55
C MET A 199 -16.09 -15.31 6.50
N SER A 200 -15.80 -14.16 7.12
CA SER A 200 -16.78 -13.50 8.00
C SER A 200 -17.94 -12.83 7.25
N ARG A 201 -17.87 -12.67 5.93
CA ARG A 201 -19.00 -12.18 5.12
C ARG A 201 -19.90 -13.30 4.62
N ASP A 202 -19.39 -14.53 4.66
CA ASP A 202 -20.10 -15.74 4.24
C ASP A 202 -20.79 -16.44 5.44
N ILE A 203 -20.72 -15.86 6.65
CA ILE A 203 -21.43 -16.24 7.88
C ILE A 203 -22.44 -15.14 8.20
#